data_AF-A0A124G446-F1
#
_entry.id   AF-A0A124G446-F1
#
_cell.length_a   1.000
_cell.length_b   1.000
_cell.length_c   1.000
_cell.angle_alpha   90.00
_cell.angle_beta   90.00
_cell.angle_gamma   90.00
#
_symmetry.space_group_name_H-M   'P 1'
#
loop_
_entity.id
_entity.type
_entity.pdbx_description
1 polymer ?
#
loop_
_entity_poly.entity_id
_entity_poly.type
_entity_poly.pdbx_seq_one_letter_code
_entity_poly.pdbx_strand_id
1 'polypeptide(L)'
;MATKKEKTICGKTEKEIRKIYFSKRVPDLLAEIQMKKGITEKELNELSTFLGKLRDEEKNTLKKITEKIGCEAIGISENIPPTVEELTTEMTEEEKVKFETWKAEVDIAIDTVKGIIREATQTAFARKMVDREKWLDWGLTIANLSRYIDADRVYKDQLYRKRLIEIIDKYGVSRKEAEERSKITKEYADYKNAVLFKDNLEEIIRICKKKGGYDY
;
A
#
# COMPACT_ATOMS: atom_id res chain seq x y z
N MET A 1 3.65 -19.45 -45.89
CA MET A 1 3.48 -19.20 -44.44
C MET A 1 2.35 -18.20 -44.26
N ALA A 2 1.20 -18.63 -43.74
CA ALA A 2 0.05 -17.75 -43.55
C ALA A 2 0.35 -16.75 -42.42
N THR A 3 0.48 -15.47 -42.76
CA THR A 3 0.54 -14.36 -41.80
C THR A 3 -0.78 -14.33 -41.01
N LYS A 4 -0.74 -14.73 -39.73
CA LYS A 4 -1.85 -14.51 -38.79
C LYS A 4 -2.18 -13.01 -38.82
N LYS A 5 -3.39 -12.66 -39.30
CA LYS A 5 -3.89 -11.27 -39.21
C LYS A 5 -3.90 -10.91 -37.72
N GLU A 6 -3.08 -9.92 -37.34
CA GLU A 6 -3.07 -9.41 -35.97
C GLU A 6 -4.46 -8.88 -35.62
N LYS A 7 -5.01 -9.35 -34.50
CA LYS A 7 -6.32 -8.91 -34.03
C LYS A 7 -6.23 -7.42 -33.68
N THR A 8 -7.21 -6.67 -34.14
CA THR A 8 -7.36 -5.24 -33.85
C THR A 8 -8.50 -5.04 -32.86
N ILE A 9 -8.28 -4.17 -31.87
CA ILE A 9 -9.23 -3.81 -30.82
C ILE A 9 -9.27 -2.28 -30.78
N CYS A 10 -10.46 -1.68 -30.89
CA CYS A 10 -10.64 -0.22 -30.96
C CYS A 10 -9.74 0.47 -32.02
N GLY A 11 -9.50 -0.21 -33.15
CA GLY A 11 -8.65 0.31 -34.24
C GLY A 11 -7.15 0.42 -33.90
N LYS A 12 -6.66 -0.33 -32.90
CA LYS A 12 -5.25 -0.54 -32.59
C LYS A 12 -4.94 -2.03 -32.61
N THR A 13 -3.72 -2.43 -32.96
CA THR A 13 -3.33 -3.85 -32.84
C THR A 13 -3.09 -4.21 -31.39
N GLU A 14 -3.27 -5.48 -31.04
CA GLU A 14 -2.92 -6.00 -29.70
C GLU A 14 -1.47 -5.67 -29.30
N LYS A 15 -0.55 -5.65 -30.28
CA LYS A 15 0.86 -5.30 -30.08
C LYS A 15 1.06 -3.83 -29.69
N GLU A 16 0.31 -2.94 -30.32
CA GLU A 16 0.31 -1.51 -29.97
C GLU A 16 -0.26 -1.27 -28.58
N ILE A 17 -1.40 -1.89 -28.26
CA ILE A 17 -2.03 -1.79 -26.93
C ILE A 17 -1.08 -2.31 -25.85
N ARG A 18 -0.40 -3.44 -26.10
CA ARG A 18 0.60 -4.00 -25.18
C ARG A 18 1.77 -3.06 -24.94
N LYS A 19 2.31 -2.45 -26.01
CA LYS A 19 3.41 -1.47 -25.89
C LYS A 19 2.98 -0.26 -25.05
N ILE A 20 1.78 0.26 -25.28
CA ILE A 20 1.23 1.40 -24.55
C ILE A 20 1.02 1.04 -23.07
N TYR A 21 0.46 -0.14 -22.79
CA TYR A 21 0.19 -0.62 -21.43
C TYR A 21 1.48 -0.67 -20.59
N PHE A 22 2.52 -1.35 -21.08
CA PHE A 22 3.79 -1.45 -20.35
C PHE A 22 4.58 -0.15 -20.31
N SER A 23 4.30 0.80 -21.20
CA SER A 23 4.85 2.16 -21.14
C SER A 23 4.08 3.09 -20.20
N LYS A 24 3.06 2.59 -19.48
CA LYS A 24 2.18 3.34 -18.57
C LYS A 24 1.43 4.51 -19.24
N ARG A 25 1.11 4.36 -20.55
CA ARG A 25 0.40 5.37 -21.36
C ARG A 25 -1.05 4.99 -21.69
N VAL A 26 -1.69 4.18 -20.85
CA VAL A 26 -3.09 3.76 -21.02
C VAL A 26 -4.06 4.96 -21.08
N PRO A 27 -3.89 6.05 -20.29
CA PRO A 27 -4.74 7.24 -20.41
C PRO A 27 -4.71 7.86 -21.82
N ASP A 28 -3.54 7.91 -22.47
CA ASP A 28 -3.39 8.44 -23.84
C ASP A 28 -4.15 7.58 -24.85
N LEU A 29 -4.14 6.26 -24.69
CA LEU A 29 -4.89 5.34 -25.53
C LEU A 29 -6.40 5.53 -25.37
N LEU A 30 -6.89 5.73 -24.15
CA LEU A 30 -8.31 5.98 -23.89
C LEU A 30 -8.73 7.33 -24.49
N ALA A 31 -7.89 8.36 -24.42
CA ALA A 31 -8.13 9.64 -25.05
C ALA A 31 -8.19 9.52 -26.59
N GLU A 32 -7.26 8.79 -27.21
CA GLU A 32 -7.25 8.53 -28.66
C GLU A 32 -8.51 7.77 -29.12
N ILE A 33 -8.96 6.80 -28.31
CA ILE A 33 -10.17 6.01 -28.52
C ILE A 33 -11.40 6.91 -28.41
N GLN A 34 -11.47 7.77 -27.40
CA GLN A 34 -12.58 8.70 -27.21
C GLN A 34 -12.71 9.74 -28.33
N MET A 35 -11.60 10.14 -28.95
CA MET A 35 -11.59 11.05 -30.10
C MET A 35 -12.08 10.39 -31.41
N LYS A 36 -12.04 9.05 -31.51
CA LYS A 36 -12.58 8.32 -32.65
C LYS A 36 -14.09 8.10 -32.46
N LYS A 37 -14.91 8.82 -33.23
CA LYS A 37 -16.37 8.60 -33.28
C LYS A 37 -16.66 7.21 -33.87
N GLY A 38 -17.53 6.43 -33.20
CA GLY A 38 -18.05 5.16 -33.72
C GLY A 38 -17.56 3.88 -33.04
N ILE A 39 -17.01 3.96 -31.83
CA ILE A 39 -16.59 2.77 -31.08
C ILE A 39 -17.80 2.09 -30.44
N THR A 40 -17.90 0.78 -30.62
CA THR A 40 -18.99 -0.02 -30.06
C THR A 40 -18.70 -0.45 -28.63
N GLU A 41 -19.75 -0.65 -27.83
CA GLU A 41 -19.63 -1.17 -26.45
C GLU A 41 -18.94 -2.54 -26.42
N LYS A 42 -19.14 -3.35 -27.46
CA LYS A 42 -18.46 -4.64 -27.64
C LYS A 42 -16.93 -4.47 -27.76
N GLU A 43 -16.46 -3.49 -28.51
CA GLU A 43 -15.02 -3.21 -28.65
C GLU A 43 -14.40 -2.68 -27.35
N LEU A 44 -15.13 -1.86 -26.59
CA LEU A 44 -14.70 -1.41 -25.26
C LEU A 44 -14.60 -2.57 -24.26
N ASN A 45 -15.55 -3.49 -24.28
CA ASN A 45 -15.49 -4.70 -23.46
C ASN A 45 -14.34 -5.63 -23.86
N GLU A 46 -14.04 -5.76 -25.16
CA GLU A 46 -12.87 -6.48 -25.64
C GLU A 46 -11.56 -5.82 -25.20
N LEU A 47 -11.47 -4.49 -25.24
CA LEU A 47 -10.32 -3.74 -24.75
C LEU A 47 -10.13 -3.90 -23.23
N SER A 48 -11.21 -3.77 -22.47
CA SER A 48 -11.20 -3.96 -21.01
C SER A 48 -10.70 -5.37 -20.64
N THR A 49 -11.23 -6.39 -21.33
CA THR A 49 -10.80 -7.78 -21.16
C THR A 49 -9.33 -7.96 -21.51
N PHE A 50 -8.85 -7.34 -22.60
CA PHE A 50 -7.45 -7.45 -23.02
C PHE A 50 -6.49 -6.74 -22.05
N LEU A 51 -6.85 -5.55 -21.56
CA LEU A 51 -6.10 -4.85 -20.52
C LEU A 51 -6.07 -5.64 -19.20
N GLY A 52 -7.19 -6.29 -18.83
CA GLY A 52 -7.25 -7.23 -17.71
C GLY A 52 -6.27 -8.38 -17.85
N LYS A 53 -6.19 -9.01 -19.03
CA LYS A 53 -5.19 -10.06 -19.31
C LYS A 53 -3.75 -9.56 -19.16
N LEU A 54 -3.44 -8.35 -19.66
CA LEU A 54 -2.10 -7.78 -19.52
C LEU A 54 -1.74 -7.49 -18.06
N ARG A 55 -2.72 -7.06 -17.25
CA ARG A 55 -2.56 -6.89 -15.80
C ARG A 55 -2.28 -8.22 -15.11
N ASP A 56 -3.01 -9.26 -15.45
CA ASP A 56 -2.79 -10.61 -14.88
C ASP A 56 -1.45 -11.20 -15.33
N GLU A 57 -1.02 -10.96 -16.57
CA GLU A 57 0.31 -11.33 -17.07
C GLU A 57 1.43 -10.60 -16.33
N GLU A 58 1.28 -9.30 -16.08
CA GLU A 58 2.22 -8.49 -15.30
C GLU A 58 2.30 -9.05 -13.87
N LYS A 59 1.15 -9.27 -13.20
CA LYS A 59 1.08 -9.83 -11.84
C LYS A 59 1.69 -11.23 -11.75
N ASN A 60 1.39 -12.12 -12.70
CA ASN A 60 1.92 -13.48 -12.71
C ASN A 60 3.42 -13.51 -13.02
N THR A 61 3.90 -12.62 -13.90
CA THR A 61 5.31 -12.49 -14.22
C THR A 61 6.08 -11.96 -13.02
N LEU A 62 5.55 -10.92 -12.36
CA LEU A 62 6.07 -10.42 -11.09
C LEU A 62 6.10 -11.54 -10.07
N LYS A 63 4.99 -12.24 -9.83
CA LYS A 63 4.93 -13.39 -8.90
C LYS A 63 6.00 -14.45 -9.20
N LYS A 64 6.18 -14.85 -10.46
CA LYS A 64 7.21 -15.84 -10.84
C LYS A 64 8.64 -15.33 -10.69
N ILE A 65 8.87 -14.04 -10.95
CA ILE A 65 10.16 -13.39 -10.71
C ILE A 65 10.43 -13.34 -9.19
N THR A 66 9.42 -12.96 -8.42
CA THR A 66 9.43 -12.89 -6.96
C THR A 66 9.68 -14.26 -6.32
N GLU A 67 9.01 -15.32 -6.80
CA GLU A 67 9.22 -16.71 -6.38
C GLU A 67 10.64 -17.21 -6.70
N LYS A 68 11.24 -16.76 -7.81
CA LYS A 68 12.60 -17.16 -8.24
C LYS A 68 13.72 -16.41 -7.55
N ILE A 69 13.51 -15.14 -7.23
CA ILE A 69 14.55 -14.29 -6.64
C ILE A 69 14.58 -14.42 -5.11
N GLY A 70 13.50 -14.93 -4.50
CA GLY A 70 13.37 -14.96 -3.04
C GLY A 70 13.09 -13.54 -2.55
N CYS A 71 11.89 -13.34 -2.00
CA CYS A 71 11.38 -12.03 -1.59
C CYS A 71 12.18 -11.33 -0.47
N GLU A 72 13.23 -11.97 0.05
CA GLU A 72 14.10 -11.40 1.08
C GLU A 72 15.04 -10.32 0.52
N ALA A 73 15.35 -10.35 -0.78
CA ALA A 73 16.38 -9.46 -1.37
C ALA A 73 15.86 -8.13 -1.96
N ILE A 74 14.55 -7.95 -2.19
CA ILE A 74 13.99 -6.74 -2.85
C ILE A 74 12.99 -5.96 -1.97
N GLY A 75 12.65 -6.44 -0.76
CA GLY A 75 11.81 -5.66 0.16
C GLY A 75 10.38 -5.40 -0.32
N ILE A 76 9.94 -6.09 -1.38
CA ILE A 76 8.56 -6.11 -1.85
C ILE A 76 7.88 -7.32 -1.19
N SER A 77 7.66 -7.27 0.13
CA SER A 77 6.40 -7.86 0.58
C SER A 77 5.32 -6.97 -0.02
N GLU A 78 4.33 -7.55 -0.72
CA GLU A 78 3.09 -6.83 -1.03
C GLU A 78 2.40 -6.54 0.30
N ASN A 79 2.93 -5.58 1.03
CA ASN A 79 2.44 -5.13 2.33
C ASN A 79 1.25 -4.19 2.11
N ILE A 80 0.34 -4.64 1.25
CA ILE A 80 -0.80 -3.88 0.80
C ILE A 80 -1.85 -4.04 1.90
N PRO A 81 -2.20 -2.94 2.61
CA PRO A 81 -3.23 -2.98 3.62
C PRO A 81 -4.59 -3.28 2.96
N PRO A 82 -5.50 -3.99 3.65
CA PRO A 82 -6.81 -4.30 3.09
C PRO A 82 -7.63 -3.03 2.88
N THR A 83 -8.46 -3.03 1.86
CA THR A 83 -9.41 -1.98 1.49
C THR A 83 -10.67 -2.02 2.35
N VAL A 84 -11.49 -0.95 2.35
CA VAL A 84 -12.80 -0.97 3.04
C VAL A 84 -13.67 -2.14 2.56
N GLU A 85 -13.70 -2.41 1.25
CA GLU A 85 -14.53 -3.46 0.64
C GLU A 85 -14.16 -4.85 1.16
N GLU A 86 -12.86 -5.15 1.25
CA GLU A 86 -12.32 -6.39 1.83
C GLU A 86 -12.65 -6.51 3.33
N LEU A 87 -12.72 -5.39 4.05
CA LEU A 87 -13.09 -5.36 5.47
C LEU A 87 -14.60 -5.45 5.72
N THR A 88 -15.42 -5.28 4.70
CA THR A 88 -16.89 -5.35 4.78
C THR A 88 -17.47 -6.63 4.20
N THR A 89 -16.72 -7.33 3.35
CA THR A 89 -17.17 -8.57 2.69
C THR A 89 -16.78 -9.79 3.52
N GLU A 90 -17.58 -10.86 3.50
CA GLU A 90 -17.18 -12.12 4.12
C GLU A 90 -15.94 -12.68 3.41
N MET A 91 -14.84 -12.79 4.16
CA MET A 91 -13.58 -13.34 3.67
C MET A 91 -13.64 -14.87 3.66
N THR A 92 -13.06 -15.48 2.64
CA THR A 92 -12.78 -16.93 2.63
C THR A 92 -11.76 -17.29 3.71
N GLU A 93 -11.70 -18.56 4.12
CA GLU A 93 -10.72 -19.00 5.13
C GLU A 93 -9.27 -18.77 4.68
N GLU A 94 -8.98 -18.91 3.39
CA GLU A 94 -7.65 -18.62 2.84
C GLU A 94 -7.29 -17.12 2.93
N GLU A 95 -8.26 -16.24 2.71
CA GLU A 95 -8.07 -14.79 2.83
C GLU A 95 -7.92 -14.35 4.29
N LYS A 96 -8.67 -14.96 5.21
CA LYS A 96 -8.51 -14.73 6.64
C LYS A 96 -7.10 -15.10 7.11
N VAL A 97 -6.61 -16.27 6.75
CA VAL A 97 -5.25 -16.70 7.15
C VAL A 97 -4.19 -15.74 6.61
N LYS A 98 -4.31 -15.28 5.36
CA LYS A 98 -3.40 -14.28 4.79
C LYS A 98 -3.47 -12.95 5.53
N PHE A 99 -4.67 -12.48 5.85
CA PHE A 99 -4.87 -11.25 6.58
C PHE A 99 -4.29 -11.32 8.00
N GLU A 100 -4.55 -12.40 8.74
CA GLU A 100 -4.01 -12.59 10.09
C GLU A 100 -2.47 -12.66 10.08
N THR A 101 -1.90 -13.33 9.08
CA THR A 101 -0.44 -13.40 8.91
C THR A 101 0.15 -12.02 8.64
N TRP A 102 -0.44 -11.29 7.69
CA TRP A 102 -0.04 -9.91 7.38
C TRP A 102 -0.16 -9.01 8.62
N LYS A 103 -1.27 -9.12 9.37
CA LYS A 103 -1.51 -8.31 10.55
C LYS A 103 -0.50 -8.59 11.65
N ALA A 104 -0.16 -9.86 11.87
CA ALA A 104 0.89 -10.26 12.81
C ALA A 104 2.27 -9.69 12.42
N GLU A 105 2.65 -9.74 11.15
CA GLU A 105 3.90 -9.14 10.67
C GLU A 105 3.96 -7.63 10.91
N VAL A 106 2.87 -6.93 10.63
CA VAL A 106 2.72 -5.50 10.88
C VAL A 106 2.85 -5.18 12.38
N ASP A 107 2.18 -5.95 13.23
CA ASP A 107 2.20 -5.72 14.68
C ASP A 107 3.61 -5.98 15.26
N ILE A 108 4.29 -7.04 14.83
CA ILE A 108 5.69 -7.31 15.19
C ILE A 108 6.61 -6.15 14.78
N ALA A 109 6.44 -5.61 13.57
CA ALA A 109 7.24 -4.49 13.09
C ALA A 109 7.01 -3.22 13.92
N ILE A 110 5.75 -2.91 14.26
CA ILE A 110 5.40 -1.77 15.11
C ILE A 110 5.99 -1.92 16.50
N ASP A 111 5.87 -3.08 17.12
CA ASP A 111 6.36 -3.33 18.47
C ASP A 111 7.88 -3.28 18.53
N THR A 112 8.55 -3.78 17.49
CA THR A 112 10.00 -3.64 17.32
C THR A 112 10.41 -2.17 17.28
N VAL A 113 9.75 -1.36 16.46
CA VAL A 113 10.07 0.07 16.35
C VAL A 113 9.75 0.82 17.64
N LYS A 114 8.62 0.55 18.30
CA LYS A 114 8.31 1.12 19.63
C LYS A 114 9.36 0.74 20.67
N GLY A 115 9.83 -0.51 20.65
CA GLY A 115 10.90 -0.98 21.51
C GLY A 115 12.18 -0.18 21.34
N ILE A 116 12.61 0.00 20.08
CA ILE A 116 13.77 0.81 19.72
C ILE A 116 13.59 2.25 20.18
N ILE A 117 12.45 2.88 19.88
CA ILE A 117 12.18 4.27 20.27
C ILE A 117 12.26 4.43 21.78
N ARG A 118 11.65 3.50 22.54
CA ARG A 118 11.69 3.51 24.00
C ARG A 118 13.13 3.40 24.52
N GLU A 119 13.91 2.48 23.98
CA GLU A 119 15.31 2.27 24.39
C GLU A 119 16.20 3.48 24.05
N ALA A 120 16.08 4.01 22.84
CA ALA A 120 16.80 5.19 22.38
C ALA A 120 16.45 6.43 23.24
N THR A 121 15.17 6.61 23.55
CA THR A 121 14.67 7.70 24.40
C THR A 121 15.21 7.58 25.82
N GLN A 122 15.10 6.40 26.44
CA GLN A 122 15.63 6.15 27.79
C GLN A 122 17.14 6.38 27.87
N THR A 123 17.87 5.93 26.86
CA THR A 123 19.32 6.15 26.75
C THR A 123 19.65 7.64 26.68
N ALA A 124 18.95 8.38 25.83
CA ALA A 124 19.15 9.81 25.66
C ALA A 124 18.85 10.59 26.96
N PHE A 125 17.73 10.28 27.63
CA PHE A 125 17.37 10.91 28.90
C PHE A 125 18.35 10.58 30.02
N ALA A 126 18.80 9.32 30.10
CA ALA A 126 19.77 8.89 31.10
C ALA A 126 21.21 9.38 30.82
N ARG A 127 21.44 10.11 29.73
CA ARG A 127 22.76 10.56 29.25
C ARG A 127 23.78 9.42 29.17
N LYS A 128 23.32 8.19 28.92
CA LYS A 128 24.19 7.02 28.79
C LYS A 128 24.96 7.13 27.48
N MET A 129 26.25 6.81 27.52
CA MET A 129 27.00 6.60 26.29
C MET A 129 26.50 5.32 25.62
N VAL A 130 26.07 5.46 24.38
CA VAL A 130 25.73 4.34 23.50
C VAL A 130 26.62 4.45 22.28
N ASP A 131 27.09 3.29 21.82
CA ASP A 131 27.94 3.17 20.66
C ASP A 131 27.26 3.78 19.42
N ARG A 132 28.07 4.40 18.56
CA ARG A 132 27.61 4.96 17.29
C ARG A 132 26.98 3.91 16.41
N GLU A 133 27.55 2.70 16.37
CA GLU A 133 27.00 1.57 15.60
C GLU A 133 25.56 1.25 16.02
N LYS A 134 25.30 1.22 17.34
CA LYS A 134 23.96 0.97 17.86
C LYS A 134 22.95 2.05 17.48
N TRP A 135 23.37 3.32 17.43
CA TRP A 135 22.52 4.41 16.92
C TRP A 135 22.20 4.25 15.43
N LEU A 136 23.17 3.83 14.62
CA LEU A 136 22.95 3.55 13.20
C LEU A 136 22.01 2.35 13.01
N ASP A 137 22.23 1.26 13.74
CA ASP A 137 21.39 0.05 13.69
C ASP A 137 19.93 0.37 14.01
N TRP A 138 19.67 1.16 15.05
CA TRP A 138 18.32 1.64 15.35
C TRP A 138 17.74 2.44 14.20
N GLY A 139 18.48 3.41 13.65
CA GLY A 139 18.01 4.23 12.53
C GLY A 139 17.69 3.41 11.27
N LEU A 140 18.55 2.45 10.91
CA LEU A 140 18.37 1.57 9.76
C LEU A 140 17.21 0.60 9.98
N THR A 141 17.09 0.02 11.18
CA THR A 141 15.99 -0.89 11.51
C THR A 141 14.64 -0.18 11.42
N ILE A 142 14.54 1.03 11.99
CA ILE A 142 13.32 1.84 11.89
C ILE A 142 13.02 2.18 10.42
N ALA A 143 14.03 2.57 9.64
CA ALA A 143 13.84 2.89 8.22
C ALA A 143 13.34 1.66 7.43
N ASN A 144 13.91 0.47 7.66
CA ASN A 144 13.51 -0.77 7.00
C ASN A 144 12.06 -1.18 7.34
N LEU A 145 11.63 -0.95 8.58
CA LEU A 145 10.29 -1.29 9.07
C LEU A 145 9.23 -0.22 8.79
N SER A 146 9.63 0.97 8.34
CA SER A 146 8.74 2.11 8.08
C SER A 146 7.57 1.77 7.14
N ARG A 147 7.77 0.85 6.18
CA ARG A 147 6.73 0.37 5.26
C ARG A 147 5.57 -0.33 5.99
N TYR A 148 5.85 -1.11 7.05
CA TYR A 148 4.82 -1.78 7.85
C TYR A 148 4.03 -0.76 8.68
N ILE A 149 4.71 0.31 9.13
CA ILE A 149 4.06 1.36 9.90
C ILE A 149 3.14 2.20 9.00
N ASP A 150 3.54 2.47 7.76
CA ASP A 150 2.63 3.09 6.79
C ASP A 150 1.46 2.17 6.44
N ALA A 151 1.68 0.86 6.29
CA ALA A 151 0.63 -0.11 6.07
C ALA A 151 -0.40 -0.11 7.22
N ASP A 152 0.05 -0.07 8.48
CA ASP A 152 -0.84 0.05 9.65
C ASP A 152 -1.63 1.36 9.68
N ARG A 153 -0.97 2.49 9.35
CA ARG A 153 -1.65 3.79 9.24
C ARG A 153 -2.78 3.74 8.22
N VAL A 154 -2.51 3.18 7.05
CA VAL A 154 -3.51 3.06 5.99
C VAL A 154 -4.62 2.09 6.41
N TYR A 155 -4.28 0.94 6.99
CA TYR A 155 -5.29 0.01 7.51
C TYR A 155 -6.23 0.66 8.53
N LYS A 156 -5.70 1.43 9.47
CA LYS A 156 -6.50 2.19 10.44
C LYS A 156 -7.33 3.29 9.78
N ASP A 157 -6.84 3.92 8.71
CA ASP A 157 -7.66 4.84 7.89
C ASP A 157 -8.84 4.11 7.24
N GLN A 158 -8.65 2.87 6.77
CA GLN A 158 -9.74 2.06 6.20
C GLN A 158 -10.77 1.66 7.26
N LEU A 159 -10.33 1.28 8.47
CA LEU A 159 -11.24 1.03 9.60
C LEU A 159 -12.03 2.29 9.99
N TYR A 160 -11.36 3.44 10.01
CA TYR A 160 -12.00 4.72 10.27
C TYR A 160 -13.05 5.08 9.20
N ARG A 161 -12.73 4.86 7.92
CA ARG A 161 -13.69 5.07 6.81
C ARG A 161 -14.88 4.11 6.89
N LYS A 162 -14.64 2.83 7.19
CA LYS A 162 -15.71 1.87 7.46
C LYS A 162 -16.64 2.38 8.55
N ARG A 163 -16.07 2.89 9.65
CA ARG A 163 -16.84 3.45 10.76
C ARG A 163 -17.67 4.68 10.36
N LEU A 164 -17.14 5.55 9.50
CA LEU A 164 -17.90 6.68 8.96
C LEU A 164 -19.13 6.22 8.18
N ILE A 165 -18.98 5.22 7.33
CA ILE A 165 -20.08 4.64 6.54
C ILE A 165 -21.15 4.09 7.49
N GLU A 166 -20.76 3.31 8.50
CA GLU A 166 -21.70 2.79 9.50
C GLU A 166 -22.48 3.89 10.24
N ILE A 167 -21.84 5.01 10.56
CA ILE A 167 -22.51 6.16 11.21
C ILE A 167 -23.50 6.82 10.26
N ILE A 168 -23.13 7.00 8.99
CA ILE A 168 -24.02 7.57 7.97
C ILE A 168 -25.24 6.67 7.78
N ASP A 169 -25.03 5.37 7.58
CA ASP A 169 -26.11 4.41 7.32
C ASP A 169 -27.03 4.24 8.52
N LYS A 170 -26.47 4.19 9.74
CA LYS A 170 -27.26 4.01 10.96
C LYS A 170 -28.08 5.22 11.35
N TYR A 171 -27.54 6.43 11.17
CA TYR A 171 -28.16 7.66 11.67
C TYR A 171 -28.76 8.54 10.56
N GLY A 172 -28.56 8.20 9.29
CA GLY A 172 -29.04 8.99 8.15
C GLY A 172 -28.44 10.40 8.09
N VAL A 173 -27.24 10.59 8.63
CA VAL A 173 -26.60 11.90 8.78
C VAL A 173 -25.72 12.26 7.60
N SER A 174 -25.47 13.56 7.42
CA SER A 174 -24.49 14.02 6.44
C SER A 174 -23.08 13.53 6.77
N ARG A 175 -22.22 13.41 5.74
CA ARG A 175 -20.80 13.04 5.91
C ARG A 175 -20.08 13.94 6.93
N LYS A 176 -20.33 15.25 6.89
CA LYS A 176 -19.70 16.21 7.82
C LYS A 176 -20.08 15.91 9.28
N GLU A 177 -21.35 15.58 9.52
CA GLU A 177 -21.80 15.23 10.85
C GLU A 177 -21.29 13.85 11.30
N ALA A 178 -21.20 12.88 10.38
CA ALA A 178 -20.57 11.61 10.66
C ALA A 178 -19.09 11.76 11.04
N GLU A 179 -18.36 12.67 10.39
CA GLU A 179 -16.97 13.02 10.71
C GLU A 179 -16.82 13.68 12.09
N GLU A 180 -17.79 14.47 12.55
CA GLU A 180 -17.76 15.00 13.92
C GLU A 180 -18.06 13.89 14.95
N ARG A 181 -19.05 13.05 14.67
CA ARG A 181 -19.43 11.93 15.56
C ARG A 181 -18.35 10.84 15.61
N SER A 182 -17.57 10.65 14.55
CA SER A 182 -16.52 9.65 14.51
C SER A 182 -15.29 10.04 15.33
N LYS A 183 -15.07 11.33 15.62
CA LYS A 183 -13.92 11.80 16.42
C LYS A 183 -13.84 11.20 17.83
N ILE A 184 -14.98 10.79 18.40
CA ILE A 184 -15.06 10.15 19.71
C ILE A 184 -14.93 8.62 19.64
N THR A 185 -14.75 8.04 18.44
CA THR A 185 -14.63 6.59 18.29
C THR A 185 -13.18 6.14 18.39
N LYS A 186 -13.02 4.85 18.71
CA LYS A 186 -11.70 4.22 18.82
C LYS A 186 -10.98 4.23 17.47
N GLU A 187 -11.67 3.99 16.37
CA GLU A 187 -11.09 3.91 15.02
C GLU A 187 -10.44 5.25 14.62
N TYR A 188 -11.09 6.37 14.95
CA TYR A 188 -10.51 7.69 14.74
C TYR A 188 -9.26 7.91 15.60
N ALA A 189 -9.32 7.58 16.89
CA ALA A 189 -8.20 7.73 17.80
C ALA A 189 -7.00 6.87 17.35
N ASP A 190 -7.24 5.61 16.98
CA ASP A 190 -6.22 4.68 16.49
C ASP A 190 -5.58 5.17 15.19
N TYR A 191 -6.38 5.65 14.23
CA TYR A 191 -5.90 6.27 13.01
C TYR A 191 -5.04 7.51 13.29
N LYS A 192 -5.51 8.43 14.14
CA LYS A 192 -4.76 9.64 14.49
C LYS A 192 -3.45 9.32 15.20
N ASN A 193 -3.45 8.35 16.11
CA ASN A 193 -2.23 7.89 16.76
C ASN A 193 -1.25 7.28 15.76
N ALA A 194 -1.73 6.51 14.77
CA ALA A 194 -0.87 5.94 13.73
C ALA A 194 -0.27 7.01 12.80
N VAL A 195 -1.03 8.06 12.46
CA VAL A 195 -0.53 9.23 11.71
C VAL A 195 0.58 9.92 12.50
N LEU A 196 0.31 10.30 13.75
CA LEU A 196 1.30 10.96 14.61
C LEU A 196 2.54 10.09 14.83
N PHE A 197 2.36 8.77 14.99
CA PHE A 197 3.47 7.85 15.13
C PHE A 197 4.36 7.87 13.88
N LYS A 198 3.77 7.75 12.69
CA LYS A 198 4.51 7.81 11.41
C LYS A 198 5.26 9.13 11.25
N ASP A 199 4.60 10.26 11.48
CA ASP A 199 5.19 11.59 11.31
C ASP A 199 6.41 11.79 12.24
N ASN A 200 6.36 11.22 13.44
CA ASN A 200 7.47 11.26 14.39
C ASN A 200 8.66 10.34 14.02
N LEU A 201 8.47 9.32 13.18
CA LEU A 201 9.55 8.38 12.83
C LEU A 201 10.67 9.06 12.05
N GLU A 202 10.34 9.97 11.14
CA GLU A 202 11.35 10.64 10.31
C GLU A 202 12.35 11.42 11.17
N GLU A 203 11.85 12.09 12.21
CA GLU A 203 12.68 12.81 13.16
C GLU A 203 13.54 11.85 14.00
N ILE A 204 12.99 10.72 14.43
CA ILE A 204 13.74 9.72 15.19
C ILE A 204 14.85 9.10 14.34
N ILE A 205 14.56 8.75 13.09
CA ILE A 205 15.56 8.24 12.13
C ILE A 205 16.68 9.28 11.96
N ARG A 206 16.34 10.56 11.81
CA ARG A 206 17.31 11.65 11.69
C ARG A 206 18.19 11.77 12.93
N ILE A 207 17.61 11.71 14.14
CA ILE A 207 18.34 11.73 15.41
C ILE A 207 19.31 10.54 15.49
N CYS A 208 18.85 9.34 15.18
CA CYS A 208 19.66 8.13 15.18
C CYS A 208 20.85 8.23 14.21
N LYS A 209 20.62 8.67 12.97
CA LYS A 209 21.68 8.90 11.97
C LYS A 209 22.71 9.91 12.45
N LYS A 210 22.26 11.04 12.99
CA LYS A 210 23.14 12.09 13.53
C LYS A 210 23.97 11.61 14.71
N LYS A 211 23.37 10.87 15.65
CA LYS A 211 24.08 10.29 16.81
C LYS A 211 25.06 9.18 16.40
N GLY A 212 24.74 8.46 15.33
CA GLY A 212 25.59 7.46 14.70
C GLY A 212 26.78 8.01 13.91
N GLY A 213 26.88 9.34 13.73
CA GLY A 213 27.94 9.97 12.96
C GLY A 213 27.74 9.92 11.45
N TYR A 214 26.49 9.76 10.98
CA TYR A 214 26.14 9.91 9.57
C TYR A 214 25.88 11.40 9.30
N ASP A 215 26.86 12.09 8.71
CA ASP A 215 26.73 13.49 8.30
C ASP A 215 26.10 13.57 6.90
N TYR A 216 25.13 14.47 6.74
CA TYR A 216 24.46 14.79 5.47
C TYR A 216 25.23 15.86 4.69
#